data_AF-A0A8C0EW49-F1
#
_entry.id   AF-A0A8C0EW49-F1
#
_cell.length_a   1.000
_cell.length_b   1.000
_cell.length_c   1.000
_cell.angle_alpha   90.00
_cell.angle_beta   90.00
_cell.angle_gamma   90.00
#
_symmetry.space_group_name_H-M   'P 1'
#
loop_
_entity.id
_entity.type
_entity.pdbx_description
1 polymer ?
#
loop_
_entity_poly.entity_id
_entity_poly.type
_entity_poly.pdbx_seq_one_letter_code
_entity_poly.pdbx_strand_id
1 'polypeptide(L)'
;AQIAHASAPPSQLSQALNGLSDRAKEAKEFLVQLRNMVQQIQENSVEFEACLVAQCDALIDALNRRKAQLLSRVNKEHEHKLKVVRDQISHCTVKLRQTTGLMEYCLEVIKENDPSGFLQISDALIRRVHLTEDQWGKGTLTPRMTTDFDLNLDNAPLLQSIHQLDFVQMKVPAPPILQLEECCTHNNSATLSWKQPPLSTVQVEGYILELDDGNGGQFREVYVGKETMCTVDGLHFNSTYSARVKAFNKTGVSPYSKTLVLQTSEVAWFSFDPASAHADIIFSNDNLTVTCNSYDDRVVLGKTGFSKGLHYWELSIDRYDNHPDPAFGVARIDVLKDAMLGKDDKAWAMYVDNNRSWFMHNNSHTNRTEGGITKGATVGVLLDLTRRTLTFSINEDQQGPVAFENLEGLFFPAVSLNRNVGPKLNPGIEVRPHQGRVQG
;
A
#
# COMPACT_ATOMS: atom_id res chain seq x y z
N ALA A 1 -36.85 -0.54 92.63
CA ALA A 1 -36.30 -0.55 91.26
C ALA A 1 -36.39 -1.97 90.72
N GLN A 2 -37.50 -2.30 90.06
CA GLN A 2 -37.69 -3.61 89.42
C GLN A 2 -36.98 -3.60 88.07
N ILE A 3 -36.08 -4.55 87.89
CA ILE A 3 -35.36 -4.82 86.64
C ILE A 3 -36.38 -5.41 85.67
N ALA A 4 -36.78 -4.64 84.65
CA ALA A 4 -37.52 -5.15 83.52
C ALA A 4 -36.56 -5.95 82.64
N HIS A 5 -36.64 -7.28 82.70
CA HIS A 5 -36.06 -8.15 81.68
C HIS A 5 -36.80 -7.90 80.36
N ALA A 6 -36.23 -7.04 79.51
CA ALA A 6 -36.63 -6.95 78.11
C ALA A 6 -36.08 -8.18 77.38
N SER A 7 -36.85 -9.27 77.35
CA SER A 7 -36.56 -10.38 76.45
C SER A 7 -36.82 -9.91 75.01
N ALA A 8 -35.79 -9.82 74.18
CA ALA A 8 -35.98 -9.61 72.75
C ALA A 8 -36.97 -10.66 72.20
N PRO A 9 -38.00 -10.28 71.43
CA PRO A 9 -39.01 -11.22 70.98
C PRO A 9 -38.36 -12.31 70.11
N PRO A 10 -38.71 -13.59 70.26
CA PRO A 10 -38.11 -14.71 69.51
C PRO A 10 -38.08 -14.50 67.98
N SER A 11 -39.00 -13.68 67.45
CA SER A 11 -39.06 -13.30 66.03
C SER A 11 -37.87 -12.48 65.54
N GLN A 12 -37.30 -11.58 66.35
CA GLN A 12 -36.11 -10.79 65.98
C GLN A 12 -34.86 -11.66 65.89
N LEU A 13 -34.69 -12.58 66.83
CA LEU A 13 -33.62 -13.57 66.79
C LEU A 13 -33.77 -14.49 65.58
N SER A 14 -35.00 -14.94 65.27
CA SER A 14 -35.27 -15.76 64.09
C SER A 14 -34.97 -15.04 62.77
N GLN A 15 -35.31 -13.75 62.65
CA GLN A 15 -34.99 -12.96 61.46
C GLN A 15 -33.48 -12.75 61.30
N ALA A 16 -32.75 -12.48 62.39
CA ALA A 16 -31.29 -12.38 62.36
C ALA A 16 -30.62 -13.72 62.01
N LEU A 17 -31.14 -14.84 62.53
CA LEU A 17 -30.68 -16.19 62.20
C LEU A 17 -30.95 -16.55 60.72
N ASN A 18 -32.10 -16.15 60.18
CA ASN A 18 -32.40 -16.33 58.75
C ASN A 18 -31.42 -15.53 57.88
N GLY A 19 -31.16 -14.26 58.21
CA GLY A 19 -30.16 -13.45 57.49
C GLY A 19 -28.73 -13.98 57.59
N LEU A 20 -28.35 -14.57 58.73
CA LEU A 20 -27.07 -15.26 58.88
C LEU A 20 -27.01 -16.56 58.07
N SER A 21 -28.12 -17.31 58.01
CA SER A 21 -28.25 -18.53 57.22
C SER A 21 -28.13 -18.23 55.72
N ASP A 22 -28.78 -17.17 55.23
CA ASP A 22 -28.70 -16.76 53.83
C ASP A 22 -27.27 -16.35 53.45
N ARG A 23 -26.60 -15.55 54.29
CA ARG A 23 -25.18 -15.21 54.09
C ARG A 23 -24.26 -16.43 54.14
N ALA A 24 -24.54 -17.39 55.03
CA ALA A 24 -23.77 -18.64 55.08
C ALA A 24 -23.96 -19.50 53.82
N LYS A 25 -25.16 -19.46 53.22
CA LYS A 25 -25.45 -20.12 51.94
C LYS A 25 -24.70 -19.45 50.78
N GLU A 26 -24.75 -18.12 50.68
CA GLU A 26 -23.98 -17.36 49.67
C GLU A 26 -22.47 -17.62 49.79
N ALA A 27 -21.93 -17.62 51.03
CA ALA A 27 -20.53 -17.93 51.28
C ALA A 27 -20.17 -19.37 50.84
N LYS A 28 -21.07 -20.34 51.06
CA LYS A 28 -20.87 -21.73 50.62
C LYS A 28 -20.87 -21.85 49.10
N GLU A 29 -21.76 -21.15 48.41
CA GLU A 29 -21.82 -21.12 46.94
C GLU A 29 -20.55 -20.47 46.36
N PHE A 30 -20.10 -19.36 46.94
CA PHE A 30 -18.85 -18.71 46.54
C PHE A 30 -17.62 -19.62 46.77
N LEU A 31 -17.58 -20.38 47.87
CA LEU A 31 -16.51 -21.36 48.11
C LEU A 31 -16.50 -22.48 47.05
N VAL A 32 -17.66 -22.93 46.60
CA VAL A 32 -17.75 -23.91 45.50
C VAL A 32 -17.23 -23.30 44.20
N GLN A 33 -17.61 -22.05 43.89
CA GLN A 33 -17.10 -21.33 42.72
C GLN A 33 -15.58 -21.20 42.74
N LEU A 34 -15.00 -20.81 43.88
CA LEU A 34 -13.54 -20.71 44.03
C LEU A 34 -12.85 -22.06 43.85
N ARG A 35 -13.42 -23.16 44.37
CA ARG A 35 -12.86 -24.51 44.16
C ARG A 35 -12.88 -24.91 42.69
N ASN A 36 -13.96 -24.60 41.97
CA ASN A 36 -14.05 -24.86 40.53
C ASN A 36 -13.03 -24.01 39.75
N MET A 37 -12.84 -22.74 40.13
CA MET A 37 -11.80 -21.90 39.52
C MET A 37 -10.40 -22.46 39.75
N VAL A 38 -10.10 -22.97 40.95
CA VAL A 38 -8.81 -23.62 41.23
C VAL A 38 -8.61 -24.83 40.32
N GLN A 39 -9.63 -25.68 40.13
CA GLN A 39 -9.54 -26.82 39.23
C GLN A 39 -9.30 -26.37 37.78
N GLN A 40 -10.05 -25.37 37.29
CA GLN A 40 -9.87 -24.83 35.94
C GLN A 40 -8.47 -24.24 35.73
N ILE A 41 -7.93 -23.54 36.73
CA ILE A 41 -6.56 -23.01 36.66
C ILE A 41 -5.54 -24.16 36.56
N GLN A 42 -5.74 -25.24 37.32
CA GLN A 42 -4.88 -26.43 37.23
C GLN A 42 -4.93 -27.07 35.85
N GLU A 43 -6.13 -27.28 35.30
CA GLU A 43 -6.31 -27.85 33.95
C GLU A 43 -5.68 -26.96 32.87
N ASN A 44 -5.98 -25.65 32.88
CA ASN A 44 -5.43 -24.69 31.92
C ASN A 44 -3.90 -24.57 32.00
N SER A 45 -3.33 -24.68 33.21
CA SER A 45 -1.87 -24.64 33.41
C SER A 45 -1.19 -25.82 32.73
N VAL A 46 -1.76 -27.02 32.87
CA VAL A 46 -1.21 -28.23 32.22
C VAL A 46 -1.26 -28.11 30.71
N GLU A 47 -2.36 -27.61 30.14
CA GLU A 47 -2.47 -27.39 28.70
C GLU A 47 -1.48 -26.34 28.20
N PHE A 48 -1.33 -25.22 28.93
CA PHE A 48 -0.38 -24.17 28.60
C PHE A 48 1.07 -24.68 28.63
N GLU A 49 1.44 -25.45 29.66
CA GLU A 49 2.75 -26.10 29.76
C GLU A 49 3.01 -27.04 28.59
N ALA A 50 2.03 -27.88 28.23
CA ALA A 50 2.15 -28.79 27.10
C ALA A 50 2.37 -28.04 25.77
N CYS A 51 1.67 -26.92 25.57
CA CYS A 51 1.85 -26.07 24.39
C CYS A 51 3.24 -25.42 24.35
N LEU A 52 3.72 -24.89 25.49
CA LEU A 52 5.04 -24.29 25.59
C LEU A 52 6.15 -25.30 25.28
N VAL A 53 6.04 -26.50 25.85
CA VAL A 53 6.99 -27.61 25.57
C VAL A 53 6.99 -27.94 24.08
N ALA A 54 5.82 -28.11 23.46
CA ALA A 54 5.72 -28.41 22.03
C ALA A 54 6.36 -27.32 21.14
N GLN A 55 6.20 -26.04 21.50
CA GLN A 55 6.83 -24.93 20.77
C GLN A 55 8.37 -24.98 20.89
N CYS A 56 8.89 -25.22 22.08
CA CYS A 56 10.33 -25.38 22.31
C CYS A 56 10.91 -26.60 21.56
N ASP A 57 10.23 -27.74 21.62
CA ASP A 57 10.66 -28.96 20.93
C ASP A 57 10.71 -28.76 19.40
N ALA A 58 9.75 -28.03 18.83
CA ALA A 58 9.76 -27.70 17.42
C ALA A 58 11.00 -26.85 17.02
N LEU A 59 11.43 -25.92 17.88
CA LEU A 59 12.66 -25.14 17.66
C LEU A 59 13.91 -26.02 17.74
N ILE A 60 13.97 -26.94 18.71
CA ILE A 60 15.06 -27.91 18.86
C ILE A 60 15.15 -28.81 17.63
N ASP A 61 14.01 -29.31 17.13
CA ASP A 61 13.95 -30.13 15.92
C ASP A 61 14.45 -29.39 14.68
N ALA A 62 14.05 -28.12 14.52
CA ALA A 62 14.54 -27.28 13.43
C ALA A 62 16.07 -27.12 13.50
N LEU A 63 16.62 -26.91 14.70
CA LEU A 63 18.06 -26.79 14.92
C LEU A 63 18.79 -28.11 14.62
N ASN A 64 18.23 -29.24 15.03
CA ASN A 64 18.77 -30.58 14.74
C ASN A 64 18.81 -30.88 13.24
N ARG A 65 17.74 -30.53 12.50
CA ARG A 65 17.71 -30.64 11.03
C ARG A 65 18.80 -29.77 10.40
N ARG A 66 18.98 -28.54 10.88
CA ARG A 66 20.02 -27.63 10.37
C ARG A 66 21.42 -28.19 10.63
N LYS A 67 21.67 -28.73 11.83
CA LYS A 67 22.93 -29.41 12.18
C LYS A 67 23.24 -30.55 11.20
N ALA A 68 22.27 -31.42 10.90
CA ALA A 68 22.45 -32.51 9.95
C ALA A 68 22.83 -32.01 8.54
N GLN A 69 22.20 -30.94 8.06
CA GLN A 69 22.54 -30.32 6.78
C GLN A 69 23.97 -29.76 6.75
N LEU A 70 24.41 -29.11 7.84
CA LEU A 70 25.76 -28.57 7.94
C LEU A 70 26.82 -29.69 7.95
N LEU A 71 26.57 -30.77 8.71
CA LEU A 71 27.44 -31.95 8.72
C LEU A 71 27.53 -32.61 7.34
N SER A 72 26.42 -32.66 6.59
CA SER A 72 26.44 -33.17 5.21
C SER A 72 27.37 -32.35 4.30
N ARG A 73 27.42 -31.01 4.47
CA ARG A 73 28.35 -30.15 3.72
C ARG A 73 29.81 -30.44 4.06
N VAL A 74 30.12 -30.59 5.35
CA VAL A 74 31.46 -30.97 5.81
C VAL A 74 31.87 -32.33 5.23
N ASN A 75 30.97 -33.32 5.24
CA ASN A 75 31.26 -34.64 4.69
C ASN A 75 31.51 -34.61 3.16
N LYS A 76 30.75 -33.79 2.41
CA LYS A 76 30.98 -33.61 0.96
C LYS A 76 32.34 -32.99 0.67
N GLU A 77 32.75 -31.97 1.43
CA GLU A 77 34.06 -31.35 1.30
C GLU A 77 35.18 -32.34 1.62
N HIS A 78 35.00 -33.13 2.69
CA HIS A 78 35.91 -34.21 3.07
C HIS A 78 36.07 -35.25 1.94
N GLU A 79 34.96 -35.75 1.39
CA GLU A 79 34.97 -36.72 0.29
C GLU A 79 35.62 -36.14 -0.97
N HIS A 80 35.36 -34.87 -1.28
CA HIS A 80 35.96 -34.19 -2.43
C HIS A 80 37.48 -34.05 -2.29
N LYS A 81 37.96 -33.53 -1.15
CA LYS A 81 39.39 -33.40 -0.85
C LYS A 81 40.10 -34.76 -0.92
N LEU A 82 39.53 -35.79 -0.28
CA LEU A 82 40.07 -37.15 -0.33
C LEU A 82 40.14 -37.69 -1.76
N LYS A 83 39.10 -37.46 -2.57
CA LYS A 83 39.08 -37.90 -3.96
C LYS A 83 40.20 -37.24 -4.76
N VAL A 84 40.35 -35.92 -4.69
CA VAL A 84 41.40 -35.19 -5.43
C VAL A 84 42.79 -35.68 -5.04
N VAL A 85 43.04 -35.89 -3.74
CA VAL A 85 44.34 -36.40 -3.26
C VAL A 85 44.58 -37.84 -3.72
N ARG A 86 43.58 -38.72 -3.62
CA ARG A 86 43.69 -40.12 -4.10
C ARG A 86 43.93 -40.20 -5.60
N ASP A 87 43.24 -39.38 -6.39
CA ASP A 87 43.42 -39.31 -7.85
C ASP A 87 44.84 -38.81 -8.19
N GLN A 88 45.36 -37.81 -7.45
CA GLN A 88 46.74 -37.35 -7.61
C GLN A 88 47.77 -38.44 -7.25
N ILE A 89 47.55 -39.19 -6.15
CA ILE A 89 48.40 -40.33 -5.77
C ILE A 89 48.42 -41.38 -6.88
N SER A 90 47.24 -41.76 -7.40
CA SER A 90 47.12 -42.75 -8.48
C SER A 90 47.89 -42.30 -9.73
N HIS A 91 47.69 -41.05 -10.15
CA HIS A 91 48.36 -40.47 -11.32
C HIS A 91 49.90 -40.46 -11.17
N CYS A 92 50.41 -40.00 -10.03
CA CYS A 92 51.85 -39.99 -9.76
C CYS A 92 52.42 -41.41 -9.71
N THR A 93 51.68 -42.38 -9.14
CA THR A 93 52.10 -43.78 -9.05
C THR A 93 52.25 -44.41 -10.44
N VAL A 94 51.28 -44.18 -11.34
CA VAL A 94 51.33 -44.68 -12.71
C VAL A 94 52.50 -44.05 -13.48
N LYS A 95 52.65 -42.72 -13.42
CA LYS A 95 53.77 -42.03 -14.08
C LYS A 95 55.13 -42.49 -13.57
N LEU A 96 55.27 -42.68 -12.25
CA LEU A 96 56.50 -43.17 -11.64
C LEU A 96 56.84 -44.55 -12.18
N ARG A 97 55.88 -45.49 -12.18
CA ARG A 97 56.08 -46.84 -12.72
C ARG A 97 56.50 -46.84 -14.20
N GLN A 98 55.86 -46.00 -15.03
CA GLN A 98 56.22 -45.86 -16.45
C GLN A 98 57.63 -45.31 -16.63
N THR A 99 58.01 -44.31 -15.84
CA THR A 99 59.34 -43.69 -15.87
C THR A 99 60.41 -44.69 -15.43
N THR A 100 60.16 -45.43 -14.35
CA THR A 100 61.07 -46.48 -13.86
C THR A 100 61.28 -47.56 -14.93
N GLY A 101 60.21 -48.08 -15.54
CA GLY A 101 60.33 -49.10 -16.59
C GLY A 101 61.05 -48.60 -17.85
N LEU A 102 60.84 -47.34 -18.24
CA LEU A 102 61.60 -46.71 -19.32
C LEU A 102 63.09 -46.63 -18.97
N MET A 103 63.41 -46.19 -17.76
CA MET A 103 64.78 -46.05 -17.27
C MET A 103 65.50 -47.41 -17.25
N GLU A 104 64.87 -48.45 -16.72
CA GLU A 104 65.41 -49.82 -16.72
C GLU A 104 65.66 -50.32 -18.14
N TYR A 105 64.72 -50.10 -19.06
CA TYR A 105 64.91 -50.48 -20.47
C TYR A 105 66.07 -49.73 -21.12
N CYS A 106 66.21 -48.42 -20.88
CA CYS A 106 67.35 -47.64 -21.36
C CYS A 106 68.68 -48.18 -20.82
N LEU A 107 68.72 -48.53 -19.54
CA LEU A 107 69.92 -49.08 -18.90
C LEU A 107 70.34 -50.42 -19.52
N GLU A 108 69.39 -51.27 -19.91
CA GLU A 108 69.71 -52.51 -20.62
C GLU A 108 70.19 -52.26 -22.05
N VAL A 109 69.55 -51.35 -22.79
CA VAL A 109 69.94 -51.02 -24.18
C VAL A 109 71.36 -50.43 -24.25
N ILE A 110 71.81 -49.68 -23.24
CA ILE A 110 73.17 -49.11 -23.18
C ILE A 110 74.25 -50.20 -23.09
N LYS A 111 73.91 -51.43 -22.66
CA LYS A 111 74.84 -52.56 -22.58
C LYS A 111 75.05 -53.29 -23.92
N GLU A 112 74.39 -52.86 -25.00
CA GLU A 112 74.47 -53.49 -26.31
C GLU A 112 75.90 -53.42 -26.88
N ASN A 113 76.41 -54.56 -27.36
CA ASN A 113 77.80 -54.68 -27.82
C ASN A 113 77.96 -54.40 -29.33
N ASP A 114 76.88 -54.43 -30.11
CA ASP A 114 76.90 -54.07 -31.54
C ASP A 114 76.60 -52.57 -31.73
N PRO A 115 77.58 -51.76 -32.20
CA PRO A 115 77.39 -50.33 -32.42
C PRO A 115 76.30 -50.02 -33.45
N SER A 116 76.12 -50.91 -34.44
CA SER A 116 75.18 -50.70 -35.55
C SER A 116 73.74 -50.86 -35.07
N GLY A 117 73.45 -51.93 -34.32
CA GLY A 117 72.15 -52.18 -33.69
C GLY A 117 71.76 -51.11 -32.68
N PHE A 118 72.70 -50.63 -31.85
CA PHE A 118 72.45 -49.55 -30.90
C PHE A 118 72.03 -48.25 -31.58
N LEU A 119 72.72 -47.86 -32.66
CA LEU A 119 72.41 -46.63 -33.41
C LEU A 119 71.03 -46.66 -34.09
N GLN A 120 70.52 -47.85 -34.45
CA GLN A 120 69.18 -47.96 -35.05
C GLN A 120 68.04 -47.61 -34.08
N ILE A 121 68.24 -47.77 -32.77
CA ILE A 121 67.18 -47.61 -31.76
C ILE A 121 67.38 -46.39 -30.84
N SER A 122 68.61 -45.88 -30.70
CA SER A 122 68.96 -44.86 -29.70
C SER A 122 68.24 -43.53 -29.90
N ASP A 123 68.12 -43.05 -31.13
CA ASP A 123 67.48 -41.76 -31.45
C ASP A 123 65.98 -41.75 -31.08
N ALA A 124 65.26 -42.85 -31.35
CA ALA A 124 63.87 -43.01 -30.94
C ALA A 124 63.73 -43.09 -29.41
N LEU A 125 64.68 -43.75 -28.74
CA LEU A 125 64.69 -43.88 -27.28
C LEU A 125 64.97 -42.56 -26.59
N ILE A 126 65.93 -41.78 -27.08
CA ILE A 126 66.27 -40.44 -26.60
C ILE A 126 65.05 -39.53 -26.71
N ARG A 127 64.33 -39.54 -27.84
CA ARG A 127 63.06 -38.80 -27.97
C ARG A 127 62.04 -39.21 -26.90
N ARG A 128 61.89 -40.51 -26.64
CA ARG A 128 60.93 -41.02 -25.65
C ARG A 128 61.29 -40.62 -24.22
N VAL A 129 62.58 -40.58 -23.89
CA VAL A 129 63.08 -40.08 -22.60
C VAL A 129 62.74 -38.60 -22.43
N HIS A 130 63.11 -37.75 -23.38
CA HIS A 130 62.79 -36.31 -23.31
C HIS A 130 61.28 -36.06 -23.22
N LEU A 131 60.46 -36.77 -24.01
CA LEU A 131 58.99 -36.65 -23.92
C LEU A 131 58.44 -37.06 -22.55
N THR A 132 59.05 -38.05 -21.90
CA THR A 132 58.64 -38.51 -20.56
C THR A 132 59.12 -37.53 -19.48
N GLU A 133 60.30 -36.96 -19.64
CA GLU A 133 60.86 -35.91 -18.78
C GLU A 133 60.00 -34.64 -18.82
N ASP A 134 59.61 -34.18 -20.01
CA ASP A 134 58.74 -33.01 -20.19
C ASP A 134 57.38 -33.20 -19.50
N GLN A 135 56.87 -34.44 -19.47
CA GLN A 135 55.62 -34.77 -18.78
C GLN A 135 55.72 -34.66 -17.25
N TRP A 136 56.91 -34.65 -16.66
CA TRP A 136 57.11 -34.35 -15.23
C TRP A 136 57.15 -32.85 -14.92
N GLY A 137 56.97 -31.98 -15.93
CA GLY A 137 57.09 -30.54 -15.86
C GLY A 137 56.39 -29.84 -14.68
N LYS A 138 56.69 -28.54 -14.53
CA LYS A 138 56.35 -27.71 -13.37
C LYS A 138 54.89 -27.88 -12.92
N GLY A 139 54.71 -28.25 -11.65
CA GLY A 139 53.39 -28.44 -11.01
C GLY A 139 52.92 -29.90 -10.90
N THR A 140 53.63 -30.87 -11.49
CA THR A 140 53.28 -32.30 -11.32
C THR A 140 53.43 -32.77 -9.87
N LEU A 141 54.43 -32.25 -9.15
CA LEU A 141 54.77 -32.63 -7.78
C LEU A 141 54.24 -31.65 -6.71
N THR A 142 53.33 -30.74 -7.06
CA THR A 142 52.72 -29.84 -6.09
C THR A 142 51.34 -30.36 -5.64
N PRO A 143 51.03 -30.37 -4.34
CA PRO A 143 49.70 -30.75 -3.84
C PRO A 143 48.61 -29.92 -4.50
N ARG A 144 47.56 -30.58 -5.03
CA ARG A 144 46.41 -29.90 -5.66
C ARG A 144 45.32 -29.51 -4.67
N MET A 145 45.43 -29.93 -3.41
CA MET A 145 44.46 -29.66 -2.35
C MET A 145 45.14 -29.38 -1.03
N THR A 146 44.49 -28.55 -0.22
CA THR A 146 44.85 -28.28 1.18
C THR A 146 44.18 -29.27 2.12
N THR A 147 44.77 -29.48 3.28
CA THR A 147 44.23 -30.34 4.35
C THR A 147 43.18 -29.65 5.19
N ASP A 148 43.21 -28.32 5.25
CA ASP A 148 42.34 -27.53 6.13
C ASP A 148 40.92 -27.38 5.56
N PHE A 149 39.93 -27.23 6.44
CA PHE A 149 38.55 -26.92 6.08
C PHE A 149 38.29 -25.43 6.28
N ASP A 150 38.12 -24.69 5.18
CA ASP A 150 37.73 -23.27 5.22
C ASP A 150 36.22 -23.12 5.47
N LEU A 151 35.74 -23.72 6.56
CA LEU A 151 34.34 -23.67 6.98
C LEU A 151 34.29 -23.17 8.43
N ASN A 152 33.61 -22.05 8.67
CA ASN A 152 33.34 -21.54 10.00
C ASN A 152 31.83 -21.41 10.23
N LEU A 153 31.37 -21.71 11.44
CA LEU A 153 29.97 -21.56 11.84
C LEU A 153 29.82 -20.26 12.64
N ASP A 154 29.11 -19.29 12.06
CA ASP A 154 28.65 -18.13 12.82
C ASP A 154 27.36 -18.48 13.57
N ASN A 155 27.41 -18.46 14.90
CA ASN A 155 26.29 -18.77 15.79
C ASN A 155 25.76 -17.54 16.55
N ALA A 156 26.42 -16.39 16.45
CA ALA A 156 26.10 -15.22 17.27
C ALA A 156 24.67 -14.69 17.02
N PRO A 157 24.17 -14.58 15.78
CA PRO A 157 22.80 -14.12 15.53
C PRO A 157 21.74 -15.04 16.16
N LEU A 158 21.96 -16.36 16.10
CA LEU A 158 21.03 -17.32 16.66
C LEU A 158 21.00 -17.26 18.20
N LEU A 159 22.16 -17.13 18.83
CA LEU A 159 22.24 -16.95 20.29
C LEU A 159 21.50 -15.68 20.73
N GLN A 160 21.63 -14.58 19.98
CA GLN A 160 20.90 -13.36 20.27
C GLN A 160 19.38 -13.55 20.17
N SER A 161 18.89 -14.26 19.17
CA SER A 161 17.46 -14.59 19.05
C SER A 161 16.96 -15.48 20.18
N ILE A 162 17.77 -16.44 20.65
CA ILE A 162 17.43 -17.28 21.81
C ILE A 162 17.33 -16.45 23.08
N HIS A 163 18.23 -15.48 23.29
CA HIS A 163 18.15 -14.58 24.45
C HIS A 163 16.93 -13.65 24.44
N GLN A 164 16.36 -13.39 23.27
CA GLN A 164 15.16 -12.58 23.11
C GLN A 164 13.86 -13.40 23.15
N LEU A 165 13.95 -14.72 23.27
CA LEU A 165 12.78 -15.60 23.33
C LEU A 165 12.13 -15.48 24.73
N ASP A 166 10.96 -14.84 24.78
CA ASP A 166 10.23 -14.58 26.01
C ASP A 166 8.71 -14.68 25.77
N PHE A 167 7.92 -14.69 26.85
CA PHE A 167 6.47 -14.65 26.76
C PHE A 167 6.01 -13.30 26.23
N VAL A 168 5.32 -13.31 25.08
CA VAL A 168 4.66 -12.11 24.56
C VAL A 168 3.26 -12.03 25.18
N GLN A 169 2.95 -10.92 25.84
CA GLN A 169 1.63 -10.73 26.42
C GLN A 169 0.56 -10.77 25.31
N MET A 170 -0.32 -11.78 25.36
CA MET A 170 -1.49 -11.92 24.47
C MET A 170 -2.57 -10.89 24.83
N LYS A 171 -2.22 -9.62 24.73
CA LYS A 171 -3.17 -8.51 24.83
C LYS A 171 -3.26 -7.82 23.50
N VAL A 172 -4.50 -7.60 23.06
CA VAL A 172 -4.77 -6.65 21.99
C VAL A 172 -4.31 -5.26 22.43
N PRO A 173 -3.91 -4.39 21.48
CA PRO A 173 -3.52 -3.03 21.82
C PRO A 173 -4.65 -2.24 22.49
N ALA A 174 -4.28 -1.14 23.15
CA ALA A 174 -5.25 -0.15 23.60
C ALA A 174 -5.80 0.66 22.41
N PRO A 175 -7.03 1.20 22.49
CA PRO A 175 -7.58 2.06 21.44
C PRO A 175 -6.66 3.27 21.20
N PRO A 176 -6.34 3.61 19.94
CA PRO A 176 -5.52 4.78 19.64
C PRO A 176 -6.25 6.08 20.02
N ILE A 177 -5.47 7.15 20.23
CA ILE A 177 -5.94 8.49 20.56
C ILE A 177 -5.75 9.38 19.34
N LEU A 178 -6.84 9.93 18.81
CA LEU A 178 -6.78 10.92 17.73
C LEU A 178 -6.17 12.23 18.25
N GLN A 179 -5.24 12.78 17.48
CA GLN A 179 -4.58 14.07 17.72
C GLN A 179 -5.38 15.15 17.00
N LEU A 180 -6.41 15.68 17.66
CA LEU A 180 -7.37 16.59 17.04
C LEU A 180 -6.71 17.86 16.47
N GLU A 181 -5.64 18.31 17.12
CA GLU A 181 -4.83 19.45 16.71
C GLU A 181 -4.05 19.24 15.40
N GLU A 182 -3.79 17.99 15.02
CA GLU A 182 -3.11 17.60 13.79
C GLU A 182 -4.09 17.07 12.72
N CYS A 183 -5.37 16.92 13.07
CA CYS A 183 -6.41 16.53 12.12
C CYS A 183 -6.97 17.76 11.43
N CYS A 184 -7.09 17.72 10.09
CA CYS A 184 -7.66 18.83 9.33
C CYS A 184 -8.35 18.34 8.07
N THR A 185 -9.25 19.16 7.54
CA THR A 185 -9.77 19.00 6.18
C THR A 185 -9.24 20.11 5.29
N HIS A 186 -8.99 19.76 4.03
CA HIS A 186 -8.58 20.71 3.01
C HIS A 186 -9.28 20.34 1.71
N ASN A 187 -10.15 21.23 1.20
CA ASN A 187 -10.92 20.96 -0.02
C ASN A 187 -11.75 19.66 0.14
N ASN A 188 -11.49 18.64 -0.67
CA ASN A 188 -12.07 17.31 -0.57
C ASN A 188 -11.12 16.24 -0.02
N SER A 189 -10.16 16.63 0.82
CA SER A 189 -9.31 15.71 1.54
C SER A 189 -9.39 15.91 3.05
N ALA A 190 -9.09 14.83 3.77
CA ALA A 190 -9.05 14.80 5.23
C ALA A 190 -7.75 14.16 5.70
N THR A 191 -6.99 14.88 6.51
CA THR A 191 -5.79 14.38 7.19
C THR A 191 -6.14 14.03 8.62
N LEU A 192 -5.86 12.80 9.03
CA LEU A 192 -6.04 12.31 10.38
C LEU A 192 -4.71 11.90 10.99
N SER A 193 -4.51 12.22 12.26
CA SER A 193 -3.35 11.84 13.06
C SER A 193 -3.79 11.16 14.35
N TRP A 194 -3.08 10.13 14.77
CA TRP A 194 -3.37 9.37 15.99
C TRP A 194 -2.10 8.87 16.65
N LYS A 195 -2.18 8.54 17.94
CA LYS A 195 -1.06 7.97 18.68
C LYS A 195 -1.49 6.88 19.64
N GLN A 196 -0.55 6.04 20.02
CA GLN A 196 -0.73 5.07 21.09
C GLN A 196 -0.87 5.81 22.44
N PRO A 197 -1.69 5.30 23.39
CA PRO A 197 -1.79 5.87 24.73
C PRO A 197 -0.42 5.89 25.45
N PRO A 198 -0.05 6.97 26.19
CA PRO A 198 1.31 7.19 26.73
C PRO A 198 1.87 6.11 27.68
N LEU A 199 1.02 5.23 28.22
CA LEU A 199 1.40 4.18 29.18
C LEU A 199 1.18 2.76 28.63
N SER A 200 0.88 2.64 27.34
CA SER A 200 0.65 1.33 26.73
C SER A 200 2.00 0.65 26.46
N THR A 201 2.21 -0.49 27.12
CA THR A 201 3.40 -1.35 26.93
C THR A 201 3.19 -2.44 25.88
N VAL A 202 1.98 -2.55 25.34
CA VAL A 202 1.61 -3.56 24.33
C VAL A 202 2.14 -3.10 22.97
N GLN A 203 2.89 -3.96 22.29
CA GLN A 203 3.39 -3.68 20.96
C GLN A 203 2.24 -3.61 19.94
N VAL A 204 2.25 -2.55 19.12
CA VAL A 204 1.33 -2.35 17.99
C VAL A 204 2.04 -2.72 16.70
N GLU A 205 1.42 -3.54 15.86
CA GLU A 205 1.94 -3.86 14.52
C GLU A 205 1.42 -2.93 13.43
N GLY A 206 0.26 -2.30 13.65
CA GLY A 206 -0.30 -1.29 12.78
C GLY A 206 -1.67 -0.79 13.25
N TYR A 207 -2.28 0.02 12.39
CA TYR A 207 -3.56 0.69 12.60
C TYR A 207 -4.47 0.48 11.40
N ILE A 208 -5.77 0.49 11.65
CA ILE A 208 -6.82 0.47 10.65
C ILE A 208 -7.65 1.74 10.85
N LEU A 209 -7.64 2.62 9.85
CA LEU A 209 -8.45 3.82 9.80
C LEU A 209 -9.70 3.53 8.97
N GLU A 210 -10.86 3.87 9.53
CA GLU A 210 -12.14 3.77 8.85
C GLU A 210 -12.82 5.12 8.73
N LEU A 211 -13.45 5.36 7.59
CA LEU A 211 -14.31 6.51 7.29
C LEU A 211 -15.69 6.00 6.81
N ASP A 212 -16.75 6.69 7.18
CA ASP A 212 -18.07 6.46 6.58
C ASP A 212 -18.16 7.04 5.14
N ASP A 213 -19.33 6.93 4.54
CA ASP A 213 -19.59 7.38 3.17
C ASP A 213 -19.92 8.89 3.04
N GLY A 214 -19.79 9.66 4.13
CA GLY A 214 -20.15 11.07 4.18
C GLY A 214 -21.66 11.35 4.29
N ASN A 215 -22.46 10.30 4.51
CA ASN A 215 -23.93 10.34 4.67
C ASN A 215 -24.41 9.54 5.90
N GLY A 216 -23.51 9.25 6.85
CA GLY A 216 -23.83 8.42 8.02
C GLY A 216 -24.07 6.93 7.67
N GLY A 217 -23.57 6.47 6.52
CA GLY A 217 -23.63 5.09 6.08
C GLY A 217 -22.57 4.19 6.73
N GLN A 218 -22.15 3.15 6.01
CA GLN A 218 -21.19 2.18 6.54
C GLN A 218 -19.76 2.71 6.53
N PHE A 219 -19.03 2.43 7.62
CA PHE A 219 -17.60 2.62 7.71
C PHE A 219 -16.85 1.67 6.77
N ARG A 220 -15.82 2.17 6.09
CA ARG A 220 -14.92 1.43 5.22
C ARG A 220 -13.47 1.69 5.60
N GLU A 221 -12.64 0.67 5.46
CA GLU A 221 -11.20 0.78 5.69
C GLU A 221 -10.57 1.62 4.58
N VAL A 222 -9.96 2.74 4.96
CA VAL A 222 -9.27 3.65 4.03
C VAL A 222 -7.75 3.57 4.16
N TYR A 223 -7.27 2.99 5.27
CA TYR A 223 -5.84 2.80 5.51
C TYR A 223 -5.60 1.63 6.47
N VAL A 224 -4.58 0.83 6.15
CA VAL A 224 -4.06 -0.25 6.99
C VAL A 224 -2.54 -0.20 6.93
N GLY A 225 -1.88 0.10 8.06
CA GLY A 225 -0.43 0.23 8.09
C GLY A 225 0.15 0.71 9.41
N LYS A 226 1.45 0.99 9.44
CA LYS A 226 2.19 1.36 10.66
C LYS A 226 2.20 2.86 10.96
N GLU A 227 2.08 3.69 9.93
CA GLU A 227 2.03 5.14 10.06
C GLU A 227 0.86 5.57 10.94
N THR A 228 1.10 6.68 11.63
CA THR A 228 0.20 7.30 12.61
C THR A 228 -0.52 8.53 12.06
N MET A 229 -0.31 8.83 10.78
CA MET A 229 -0.95 9.91 10.06
C MET A 229 -1.34 9.44 8.67
N CYS A 230 -2.52 9.81 8.21
CA CYS A 230 -3.03 9.45 6.89
C CYS A 230 -3.89 10.57 6.31
N THR A 231 -3.65 10.92 5.05
CA THR A 231 -4.51 11.80 4.26
C THR A 231 -5.36 10.97 3.32
N VAL A 232 -6.67 11.21 3.35
CA VAL A 232 -7.67 10.58 2.50
C VAL A 232 -8.17 11.62 1.52
N ASP A 233 -7.81 11.45 0.25
CA ASP A 233 -8.19 12.33 -0.85
C ASP A 233 -9.45 11.83 -1.58
N GLY A 234 -10.07 12.70 -2.38
CA GLY A 234 -11.18 12.32 -3.27
C GLY A 234 -12.52 12.13 -2.56
N LEU A 235 -12.70 12.76 -1.40
CA LEU A 235 -13.97 12.78 -0.69
C LEU A 235 -15.00 13.62 -1.46
N HIS A 236 -16.28 13.50 -1.10
CA HIS A 236 -17.30 14.39 -1.62
C HIS A 236 -17.21 15.75 -0.92
N PHE A 237 -17.38 16.83 -1.69
CA PHE A 237 -17.52 18.18 -1.14
C PHE A 237 -18.80 18.33 -0.31
N ASN A 238 -18.80 19.34 0.56
CA ASN A 238 -19.90 19.69 1.44
C ASN A 238 -20.53 18.46 2.11
N SER A 239 -19.68 17.56 2.61
CA SER A 239 -20.10 16.29 3.18
C SER A 239 -19.44 16.10 4.55
N THR A 240 -20.21 15.53 5.46
CA THR A 240 -19.78 15.27 6.84
C THR A 240 -19.37 13.81 6.96
N TYR A 241 -18.09 13.58 7.24
CA TYR A 241 -17.51 12.26 7.39
C TYR A 241 -17.26 11.93 8.86
N SER A 242 -17.58 10.70 9.25
CA SER A 242 -17.21 10.14 10.54
C SER A 242 -15.98 9.25 10.38
N ALA A 243 -14.95 9.47 11.18
CA ALA A 243 -13.70 8.73 11.16
C ALA A 243 -13.40 8.07 12.50
N ARG A 244 -12.82 6.87 12.47
CA ARG A 244 -12.39 6.13 13.67
C ARG A 244 -11.19 5.24 13.36
N VAL A 245 -10.32 5.03 14.34
CA VAL A 245 -9.10 4.23 14.17
C VAL A 245 -9.02 3.14 15.24
N LYS A 246 -8.54 1.95 14.87
CA LYS A 246 -8.20 0.85 15.79
C LYS A 246 -6.76 0.40 15.54
N ALA A 247 -6.09 -0.09 16.58
CA ALA A 247 -4.76 -0.68 16.48
C ALA A 247 -4.88 -2.21 16.37
N PHE A 248 -3.86 -2.86 15.79
CA PHE A 248 -3.79 -4.32 15.75
C PHE A 248 -2.37 -4.83 16.03
N ASN A 249 -2.30 -6.05 16.52
CA ASN A 249 -1.09 -6.86 16.65
C ASN A 249 -1.41 -8.33 16.38
N LYS A 250 -0.43 -9.23 16.56
CA LYS A 250 -0.61 -10.68 16.38
C LYS A 250 -1.73 -11.31 17.20
N THR A 251 -2.12 -10.69 18.32
CA THR A 251 -3.20 -11.18 19.19
C THR A 251 -4.57 -10.81 18.62
N GLY A 252 -4.70 -9.65 17.97
CA GLY A 252 -5.97 -9.17 17.42
C GLY A 252 -6.04 -7.64 17.36
N VAL A 253 -7.27 -7.14 17.29
CA VAL A 253 -7.58 -5.71 17.14
C VAL A 253 -8.04 -5.08 18.45
N SER A 254 -7.70 -3.81 18.66
CA SER A 254 -8.22 -3.01 19.76
C SER A 254 -9.67 -2.59 19.50
N PRO A 255 -10.39 -2.09 20.53
CA PRO A 255 -11.54 -1.22 20.31
C PRO A 255 -11.17 0.01 19.46
N TYR A 256 -12.17 0.66 18.88
CA TYR A 256 -11.98 1.91 18.15
C TYR A 256 -11.65 3.08 19.09
N SER A 257 -10.98 4.08 18.54
CA SER A 257 -10.90 5.43 19.10
C SER A 257 -12.29 6.06 19.25
N LYS A 258 -12.35 7.23 19.89
CA LYS A 258 -13.51 8.10 19.72
C LYS A 258 -13.69 8.43 18.24
N THR A 259 -14.94 8.51 17.80
CA THR A 259 -15.26 8.95 16.44
C THR A 259 -14.99 10.44 16.32
N LEU A 260 -14.27 10.83 15.26
CA LEU A 260 -14.07 12.21 14.87
C LEU A 260 -14.97 12.54 13.69
N VAL A 261 -15.66 13.68 13.77
CA VAL A 261 -16.49 14.19 12.69
C VAL A 261 -15.72 15.28 11.95
N LEU A 262 -15.64 15.16 10.64
CA LEU A 262 -14.92 16.05 9.74
C LEU A 262 -15.88 16.56 8.66
N GLN A 263 -15.71 17.82 8.25
CA GLN A 263 -16.50 18.41 7.17
C GLN A 263 -15.56 18.84 6.05
N THR A 264 -15.82 18.37 4.82
CA THR A 264 -15.12 18.82 3.62
C THR A 264 -15.60 20.21 3.21
N SER A 265 -14.81 20.91 2.38
CA SER A 265 -15.15 22.26 1.94
C SER A 265 -16.52 22.33 1.26
N GLU A 266 -17.27 23.40 1.53
CA GLU A 266 -18.60 23.62 0.95
C GLU A 266 -18.54 23.87 -0.56
N VAL A 267 -17.44 24.47 -1.02
CA VAL A 267 -17.17 24.79 -2.41
C VAL A 267 -15.93 24.05 -2.91
N ALA A 268 -15.93 23.74 -4.21
CA ALA A 268 -14.82 23.04 -4.84
C ALA A 268 -13.75 24.01 -5.35
N TRP A 269 -12.55 23.94 -4.79
CA TRP A 269 -11.36 24.60 -5.34
C TRP A 269 -10.62 23.62 -6.26
N PHE A 270 -10.53 23.95 -7.55
CA PHE A 270 -9.87 23.10 -8.54
C PHE A 270 -9.24 23.93 -9.65
N SER A 271 -8.31 23.33 -10.38
CA SER A 271 -7.67 23.90 -11.57
C SER A 271 -7.85 22.97 -12.77
N PHE A 272 -7.44 23.42 -13.95
CA PHE A 272 -7.36 22.53 -15.10
C PHE A 272 -6.27 21.47 -14.89
N ASP A 273 -6.43 20.31 -15.53
CA ASP A 273 -5.50 19.19 -15.44
C ASP A 273 -4.52 19.18 -16.64
N PRO A 274 -3.23 19.51 -16.44
CA PRO A 274 -2.25 19.42 -17.50
C PRO A 274 -1.92 17.99 -17.91
N ALA A 275 -2.15 17.00 -17.04
CA ALA A 275 -1.74 15.62 -17.30
C ALA A 275 -2.61 14.93 -18.37
N SER A 276 -3.85 15.37 -18.54
CA SER A 276 -4.80 14.80 -19.51
C SER A 276 -5.01 15.66 -20.76
N ALA A 277 -4.35 16.81 -20.86
CA ALA A 277 -4.55 17.77 -21.94
C ALA A 277 -3.66 17.51 -23.16
N HIS A 278 -4.12 17.97 -24.33
CA HIS A 278 -3.34 17.92 -25.57
C HIS A 278 -2.11 18.86 -25.48
N ALA A 279 -1.02 18.51 -26.17
CA ALA A 279 0.24 19.26 -26.16
C ALA A 279 0.15 20.71 -26.70
N ASP A 280 -0.92 21.00 -27.44
CA ASP A 280 -1.19 22.36 -27.96
C ASP A 280 -1.73 23.31 -26.88
N ILE A 281 -2.15 22.79 -25.73
CA ILE A 281 -2.70 23.56 -24.62
C ILE A 281 -1.55 24.15 -23.80
N ILE A 282 -1.67 25.44 -23.49
CA ILE A 282 -0.75 26.17 -22.64
C ILE A 282 -1.51 26.59 -21.38
N PHE A 283 -0.94 26.23 -20.23
CA PHE A 283 -1.46 26.58 -18.91
C PHE A 283 -0.71 27.77 -18.34
N SER A 284 -1.42 28.63 -17.61
CA SER A 284 -0.84 29.73 -16.82
C SER A 284 -1.69 30.00 -15.57
N ASN A 285 -1.20 30.89 -14.69
CA ASN A 285 -1.86 31.27 -13.45
C ASN A 285 -2.24 30.06 -12.58
N ASP A 286 -1.25 29.24 -12.22
CA ASP A 286 -1.46 28.01 -11.44
C ASP A 286 -2.49 27.04 -12.05
N ASN A 287 -2.45 26.92 -13.38
CA ASN A 287 -3.38 26.14 -14.21
C ASN A 287 -4.84 26.61 -14.13
N LEU A 288 -5.09 27.86 -13.78
CA LEU A 288 -6.42 28.47 -13.83
C LEU A 288 -6.73 29.12 -15.18
N THR A 289 -5.73 29.39 -16.01
CA THR A 289 -5.94 29.95 -17.34
C THR A 289 -5.40 29.00 -18.40
N VAL A 290 -6.19 28.79 -19.46
CA VAL A 290 -5.80 27.94 -20.60
C VAL A 290 -5.83 28.74 -21.90
N THR A 291 -4.84 28.49 -22.74
CA THR A 291 -4.80 28.98 -24.13
C THR A 291 -4.34 27.83 -25.03
N CYS A 292 -4.45 27.99 -26.35
CA CYS A 292 -4.06 26.96 -27.30
C CYS A 292 -3.19 27.54 -28.41
N ASN A 293 -2.30 26.74 -29.00
CA ASN A 293 -1.55 27.10 -30.21
C ASN A 293 -2.23 26.66 -31.51
N SER A 294 -3.16 25.71 -31.44
CA SER A 294 -3.83 25.14 -32.61
C SER A 294 -5.03 25.95 -33.08
N TYR A 295 -5.33 25.87 -34.37
CA TYR A 295 -6.60 26.33 -34.92
C TYR A 295 -7.73 25.33 -34.68
N ASP A 296 -7.41 24.06 -34.45
CA ASP A 296 -8.37 23.03 -34.10
C ASP A 296 -8.84 23.17 -32.65
N ASP A 297 -10.04 22.68 -32.38
CA ASP A 297 -10.58 22.60 -31.02
C ASP A 297 -9.82 21.56 -30.20
N ARG A 298 -9.52 21.93 -28.95
CA ARG A 298 -8.90 21.07 -27.95
C ARG A 298 -9.72 21.10 -26.67
N VAL A 299 -10.12 19.94 -26.15
CA VAL A 299 -10.79 19.81 -24.86
C VAL A 299 -9.76 19.80 -23.73
N VAL A 300 -10.04 20.56 -22.68
CA VAL A 300 -9.31 20.58 -21.42
C VAL A 300 -10.27 20.25 -20.28
N LEU A 301 -9.84 19.36 -19.37
CA LEU A 301 -10.61 18.96 -18.19
C LEU A 301 -10.11 19.66 -16.94
N GLY A 302 -10.99 19.84 -15.97
CA GLY A 302 -10.64 20.11 -14.57
C GLY A 302 -10.02 18.89 -13.91
N LYS A 303 -9.14 19.12 -12.94
CA LYS A 303 -8.46 18.04 -12.19
C LYS A 303 -9.39 17.30 -11.21
N THR A 304 -10.46 17.96 -10.78
CA THR A 304 -11.40 17.43 -9.79
C THR A 304 -12.69 17.00 -10.47
N GLY A 305 -13.12 15.76 -10.22
CA GLY A 305 -14.39 15.23 -10.71
C GLY A 305 -15.48 15.26 -9.64
N PHE A 306 -16.73 15.38 -10.09
CA PHE A 306 -17.93 15.45 -9.26
C PHE A 306 -18.88 14.31 -9.58
N SER A 307 -19.29 13.57 -8.55
CA SER A 307 -20.23 12.44 -8.64
C SER A 307 -21.50 12.63 -7.79
N LYS A 308 -21.52 13.67 -6.94
CA LYS A 308 -22.60 13.98 -6.02
C LYS A 308 -22.56 15.48 -5.66
N GLY A 309 -23.71 16.04 -5.28
CA GLY A 309 -23.81 17.38 -4.72
C GLY A 309 -24.15 18.45 -5.75
N LEU A 310 -24.02 19.70 -5.33
CA LEU A 310 -24.31 20.88 -6.14
C LEU A 310 -23.02 21.67 -6.31
N HIS A 311 -22.60 21.90 -7.55
CA HIS A 311 -21.31 22.53 -7.87
C HIS A 311 -21.53 23.67 -8.85
N TYR A 312 -20.86 24.80 -8.59
CA TYR A 312 -20.87 25.96 -9.46
C TYR A 312 -19.45 26.49 -9.64
N TRP A 313 -19.11 26.83 -10.87
CA TRP A 313 -17.88 27.53 -11.20
C TRP A 313 -18.12 28.46 -12.39
N GLU A 314 -17.22 29.41 -12.55
CA GLU A 314 -17.28 30.38 -13.62
C GLU A 314 -16.02 30.33 -14.48
N LEU A 315 -16.16 30.68 -15.75
CA LEU A 315 -15.04 30.93 -16.65
C LEU A 315 -15.11 32.37 -17.17
N SER A 316 -14.13 33.19 -16.82
CA SER A 316 -13.96 34.53 -17.38
C SER A 316 -13.25 34.46 -18.73
N ILE A 317 -13.73 35.23 -19.71
CA ILE A 317 -13.17 35.25 -21.06
C ILE A 317 -12.12 36.37 -21.15
N ASP A 318 -10.84 36.02 -20.96
CA ASP A 318 -9.73 36.99 -21.01
C ASP A 318 -9.36 37.38 -22.46
N ARG A 319 -9.56 36.45 -23.40
CA ARG A 319 -9.34 36.65 -24.85
C ARG A 319 -10.42 35.95 -25.65
N TYR A 320 -10.96 36.64 -26.65
CA TYR A 320 -11.89 36.09 -27.64
C TYR A 320 -11.86 36.91 -28.94
N ASP A 321 -11.43 36.27 -30.02
CA ASP A 321 -11.29 36.91 -31.35
C ASP A 321 -12.39 36.48 -32.35
N ASN A 322 -13.57 36.06 -31.85
CA ASN A 322 -14.79 35.74 -32.63
C ASN A 322 -14.71 34.57 -33.63
N HIS A 323 -13.70 33.68 -33.54
CA HIS A 323 -13.63 32.51 -34.43
C HIS A 323 -12.67 31.44 -33.89
N PRO A 324 -13.00 30.13 -33.88
CA PRO A 324 -14.31 29.52 -33.75
C PRO A 324 -14.82 29.64 -32.30
N ASP A 325 -16.03 29.12 -32.10
CA ASP A 325 -16.79 29.26 -30.87
C ASP A 325 -16.29 28.29 -29.78
N PRO A 326 -15.92 28.78 -28.59
CA PRO A 326 -15.59 27.90 -27.48
C PRO A 326 -16.83 27.18 -26.95
N ALA A 327 -16.60 26.08 -26.25
CA ALA A 327 -17.66 25.35 -25.57
C ALA A 327 -17.29 25.06 -24.12
N PHE A 328 -18.28 25.13 -23.23
CA PHE A 328 -18.12 25.02 -21.78
C PHE A 328 -19.10 23.98 -21.25
N GLY A 329 -18.69 23.19 -20.26
CA GLY A 329 -19.60 22.24 -19.62
C GLY A 329 -18.89 21.20 -18.81
N VAL A 330 -19.36 19.96 -18.95
CA VAL A 330 -18.85 18.81 -18.21
C VAL A 330 -18.60 17.63 -19.13
N ALA A 331 -17.66 16.78 -18.76
CA ALA A 331 -17.32 15.59 -19.54
C ALA A 331 -16.89 14.41 -18.68
N ARG A 332 -16.93 13.22 -19.27
CA ARG A 332 -16.22 12.04 -18.76
C ARG A 332 -14.72 12.19 -18.98
N ILE A 333 -13.93 11.44 -18.20
CA ILE A 333 -12.46 11.48 -18.28
C ILE A 333 -11.96 11.09 -19.69
N ASP A 334 -12.65 10.18 -20.36
CA ASP A 334 -12.33 9.59 -21.66
C ASP A 334 -13.00 10.30 -22.86
N VAL A 335 -13.45 11.54 -22.67
CA VAL A 335 -13.93 12.43 -23.76
C VAL A 335 -12.83 12.65 -24.81
N LEU A 336 -13.24 12.74 -26.08
CA LEU A 336 -12.35 13.10 -27.19
C LEU A 336 -11.70 14.46 -26.95
N LYS A 337 -10.37 14.49 -27.01
CA LYS A 337 -9.58 15.72 -26.74
C LYS A 337 -9.34 16.57 -27.98
N ASP A 338 -9.39 15.97 -29.17
CA ASP A 338 -9.14 16.62 -30.46
C ASP A 338 -10.43 16.99 -31.20
N ALA A 339 -11.41 17.52 -30.46
CA ALA A 339 -12.71 17.92 -30.97
C ALA A 339 -13.31 19.04 -30.12
N MET A 340 -14.39 19.66 -30.62
CA MET A 340 -15.22 20.55 -29.81
C MET A 340 -15.98 19.75 -28.75
N LEU A 341 -16.10 20.32 -27.55
CA LEU A 341 -16.80 19.70 -26.44
C LEU A 341 -18.29 19.50 -26.79
N GLY A 342 -18.80 18.28 -26.58
CA GLY A 342 -20.18 17.89 -26.92
C GLY A 342 -20.33 17.21 -28.29
N LYS A 343 -19.25 17.10 -29.09
CA LYS A 343 -19.27 16.33 -30.34
C LYS A 343 -19.40 14.82 -30.15
N ASP A 344 -18.93 14.29 -29.01
CA ASP A 344 -19.12 12.88 -28.65
C ASP A 344 -20.23 12.71 -27.60
N ASP A 345 -20.50 11.46 -27.24
CA ASP A 345 -21.48 11.06 -26.23
C ASP A 345 -20.95 11.16 -24.78
N LYS A 346 -19.76 11.73 -24.59
CA LYS A 346 -19.07 11.80 -23.30
C LYS A 346 -19.00 13.21 -22.73
N ALA A 347 -19.54 14.19 -23.44
CA ALA A 347 -19.57 15.58 -23.02
C ALA A 347 -20.95 16.20 -23.15
N TRP A 348 -21.27 17.10 -22.22
CA TRP A 348 -22.49 17.90 -22.15
C TRP A 348 -22.07 19.35 -22.04
N ALA A 349 -22.35 20.13 -23.07
CA ALA A 349 -21.76 21.45 -23.21
C ALA A 349 -22.74 22.49 -23.74
N MET A 350 -22.38 23.75 -23.54
CA MET A 350 -22.89 24.89 -24.27
C MET A 350 -21.75 25.48 -25.10
N TYR A 351 -21.90 25.54 -26.42
CA TYR A 351 -21.01 26.32 -27.28
C TYR A 351 -21.64 27.67 -27.59
N VAL A 352 -20.79 28.69 -27.76
CA VAL A 352 -21.24 30.08 -27.77
C VAL A 352 -20.42 30.93 -28.73
N ASP A 353 -21.13 31.63 -29.61
CA ASP A 353 -20.57 32.65 -30.50
C ASP A 353 -20.66 34.04 -29.84
N ASN A 354 -20.34 35.10 -30.58
CA ASN A 354 -20.41 36.48 -30.09
C ASN A 354 -21.83 37.02 -29.88
N ASN A 355 -22.85 36.33 -30.38
CA ASN A 355 -24.25 36.74 -30.34
C ASN A 355 -25.16 35.73 -29.60
N ARG A 356 -24.82 34.44 -29.58
CA ARG A 356 -25.75 33.33 -29.33
C ARG A 356 -25.07 32.12 -28.74
N SER A 357 -25.85 31.32 -28.02
CA SER A 357 -25.44 30.05 -27.45
C SER A 357 -26.35 28.90 -27.86
N TRP A 358 -25.82 27.67 -27.80
CA TRP A 358 -26.56 26.44 -28.04
C TRP A 358 -26.04 25.35 -27.12
N PHE A 359 -26.91 24.42 -26.75
CA PHE A 359 -26.49 23.19 -26.07
C PHE A 359 -26.02 22.15 -27.09
N MET A 360 -24.98 21.40 -26.73
CA MET A 360 -24.41 20.34 -27.55
C MET A 360 -24.12 19.08 -26.74
N HIS A 361 -24.56 17.94 -27.26
CA HIS A 361 -24.22 16.60 -26.78
C HIS A 361 -24.36 15.61 -27.93
N ASN A 362 -23.42 14.69 -28.08
CA ASN A 362 -23.39 13.68 -29.15
C ASN A 362 -23.61 14.29 -30.55
N ASN A 363 -22.93 15.40 -30.82
CA ASN A 363 -23.01 16.15 -32.09
C ASN A 363 -24.43 16.65 -32.45
N SER A 364 -25.34 16.67 -31.47
CA SER A 364 -26.69 17.22 -31.59
C SER A 364 -26.76 18.58 -30.91
N HIS A 365 -27.37 19.55 -31.58
CA HIS A 365 -27.43 20.94 -31.15
C HIS A 365 -28.88 21.34 -30.85
N THR A 366 -29.14 21.94 -29.69
CA THR A 366 -30.50 22.34 -29.29
C THR A 366 -30.52 23.72 -28.60
N ASN A 367 -31.72 24.27 -28.41
CA ASN A 367 -31.98 25.44 -27.56
C ASN A 367 -31.11 26.68 -27.86
N ARG A 368 -31.18 27.17 -29.11
CA ARG A 368 -30.57 28.44 -29.50
C ARG A 368 -31.09 29.58 -28.61
N THR A 369 -30.18 30.26 -27.92
CA THR A 369 -30.48 31.40 -27.04
C THR A 369 -29.69 32.63 -27.48
N GLU A 370 -30.29 33.81 -27.42
CA GLU A 370 -29.60 35.08 -27.68
C GLU A 370 -28.78 35.50 -26.45
N GLY A 371 -27.61 36.10 -26.68
CA GLY A 371 -26.63 36.39 -25.63
C GLY A 371 -25.37 35.57 -25.85
N GLY A 372 -24.36 36.18 -26.46
CA GLY A 372 -23.06 35.56 -26.72
C GLY A 372 -21.99 36.02 -25.74
N ILE A 373 -20.74 35.69 -26.04
CA ILE A 373 -19.59 36.10 -25.23
C ILE A 373 -18.78 37.21 -25.89
N THR A 374 -18.15 38.04 -25.08
CA THR A 374 -17.11 38.99 -25.47
C THR A 374 -15.94 38.89 -24.49
N LYS A 375 -14.81 39.53 -24.80
CA LYS A 375 -13.76 39.73 -23.79
C LYS A 375 -14.35 40.39 -22.53
N GLY A 376 -14.06 39.81 -21.37
CA GLY A 376 -14.59 40.22 -20.07
C GLY A 376 -15.93 39.58 -19.68
N ALA A 377 -16.57 38.81 -20.57
CA ALA A 377 -17.76 38.04 -20.21
C ALA A 377 -17.42 36.89 -19.24
N THR A 378 -18.42 36.45 -18.49
CA THR A 378 -18.29 35.32 -17.57
C THR A 378 -19.32 34.25 -17.93
N VAL A 379 -18.87 33.00 -18.08
CA VAL A 379 -19.72 31.83 -18.32
C VAL A 379 -19.83 31.03 -17.03
N GLY A 380 -21.04 30.90 -16.48
CA GLY A 380 -21.32 30.09 -15.29
C GLY A 380 -21.78 28.69 -15.68
N VAL A 381 -21.32 27.68 -14.94
CA VAL A 381 -21.74 26.29 -15.10
C VAL A 381 -22.25 25.78 -13.76
N LEU A 382 -23.53 25.41 -13.70
CA LEU A 382 -24.19 24.86 -12.52
C LEU A 382 -24.50 23.38 -12.74
N LEU A 383 -23.74 22.52 -12.06
CA LEU A 383 -23.92 21.08 -12.05
C LEU A 383 -24.62 20.64 -10.76
N ASP A 384 -25.91 20.30 -10.85
CA ASP A 384 -26.69 19.76 -9.74
C ASP A 384 -26.83 18.24 -9.91
N LEU A 385 -25.97 17.47 -9.24
CA LEU A 385 -26.04 15.99 -9.26
C LEU A 385 -27.08 15.44 -8.28
N THR A 386 -27.69 16.30 -7.47
CA THR A 386 -28.83 15.93 -6.61
C THR A 386 -30.11 15.90 -7.43
N ARG A 387 -30.32 16.90 -8.29
CA ARG A 387 -31.43 16.97 -9.26
C ARG A 387 -31.09 16.36 -10.62
N ARG A 388 -29.82 16.04 -10.84
CA ARG A 388 -29.26 15.47 -12.08
C ARG A 388 -29.41 16.40 -13.28
N THR A 389 -29.19 17.69 -13.06
CA THR A 389 -29.36 18.75 -14.06
C THR A 389 -28.07 19.53 -14.30
N LEU A 390 -27.90 20.04 -15.52
CA LEU A 390 -26.84 20.99 -15.89
C LEU A 390 -27.47 22.25 -16.46
N THR A 391 -27.03 23.41 -15.97
CA THR A 391 -27.50 24.73 -16.41
C THR A 391 -26.32 25.65 -16.68
N PHE A 392 -26.48 26.55 -17.66
CA PHE A 392 -25.47 27.51 -18.06
C PHE A 392 -25.96 28.95 -17.88
N SER A 393 -25.05 29.86 -17.60
CA SER A 393 -25.32 31.30 -17.56
C SER A 393 -24.21 32.08 -18.26
N ILE A 394 -24.54 33.26 -18.77
CA ILE A 394 -23.58 34.24 -19.29
C ILE A 394 -23.85 35.55 -18.55
N ASN A 395 -22.84 36.09 -17.87
CA ASN A 395 -22.95 37.30 -17.05
C ASN A 395 -24.11 37.24 -16.03
N GLU A 396 -24.22 36.11 -15.33
CA GLU A 396 -25.31 35.78 -14.39
C GLU A 396 -26.69 35.51 -15.03
N ASP A 397 -26.90 35.81 -16.32
CA ASP A 397 -28.15 35.52 -17.03
C ASP A 397 -28.19 34.08 -17.55
N GLN A 398 -29.19 33.30 -17.14
CA GLN A 398 -29.36 31.91 -17.55
C GLN A 398 -29.55 31.81 -19.07
N GLN A 399 -28.79 30.91 -19.70
CA GLN A 399 -28.89 30.60 -21.12
C GLN A 399 -29.87 29.46 -21.31
N GLY A 400 -31.04 29.74 -21.89
CA GLY A 400 -32.07 28.73 -22.17
C GLY A 400 -32.72 28.12 -20.92
N PRO A 401 -33.48 27.03 -21.07
CA PRO A 401 -33.98 26.24 -19.93
C PRO A 401 -32.84 25.42 -19.30
N VAL A 402 -33.18 24.48 -18.41
CA VAL A 402 -32.23 23.43 -17.98
C VAL A 402 -31.67 22.73 -19.22
N ALA A 403 -30.36 22.68 -19.34
CA ALA A 403 -29.69 22.25 -20.57
C ALA A 403 -29.70 20.74 -20.74
N PHE A 404 -29.43 20.03 -19.65
CA PHE A 404 -29.40 18.56 -19.64
C PHE A 404 -29.98 18.05 -18.33
N GLU A 405 -30.68 16.91 -18.42
CA GLU A 405 -31.32 16.22 -17.30
C GLU A 405 -30.84 14.76 -17.25
N ASN A 406 -31.12 14.06 -16.15
CA ASN A 406 -30.75 12.66 -15.94
C ASN A 406 -29.24 12.39 -16.00
N LEU A 407 -28.42 13.37 -15.62
CA LEU A 407 -26.97 13.21 -15.50
C LEU A 407 -26.62 12.26 -14.34
N GLU A 408 -25.87 11.20 -14.63
CA GLU A 408 -25.41 10.22 -13.65
C GLU A 408 -23.92 9.92 -13.79
N GLY A 409 -23.25 9.59 -12.68
CA GLY A 409 -21.85 9.18 -12.63
C GLY A 409 -20.88 10.33 -12.36
N LEU A 410 -19.60 10.12 -12.68
CA LEU A 410 -18.53 11.08 -12.45
C LEU A 410 -18.39 12.02 -13.66
N PHE A 411 -18.32 13.33 -13.37
CA PHE A 411 -18.17 14.38 -14.36
C PHE A 411 -17.04 15.33 -13.98
N PHE A 412 -16.27 15.76 -14.97
CA PHE A 412 -15.21 16.75 -14.81
C PHE A 412 -15.64 18.05 -15.48
N PRO A 413 -15.40 19.22 -14.88
CA PRO A 413 -15.48 20.50 -15.57
C PRO A 413 -14.68 20.44 -16.87
N ALA A 414 -15.22 20.97 -17.96
CA ALA A 414 -14.61 20.85 -19.27
C ALA A 414 -14.80 22.12 -20.09
N VAL A 415 -13.79 22.43 -20.91
CA VAL A 415 -13.85 23.50 -21.90
C VAL A 415 -13.19 23.01 -23.19
N SER A 416 -13.74 23.34 -24.36
CA SER A 416 -13.00 23.28 -25.61
C SER A 416 -12.69 24.67 -26.13
N LEU A 417 -11.44 24.85 -26.54
CA LEU A 417 -10.93 26.10 -27.07
C LEU A 417 -9.94 25.83 -28.21
N ASN A 418 -9.68 26.88 -28.99
CA ASN A 418 -8.54 26.95 -29.89
C ASN A 418 -7.71 28.21 -29.60
N ARG A 419 -6.77 28.54 -30.48
CA ARG A 419 -5.85 29.67 -30.31
C ARG A 419 -6.46 31.05 -30.13
N ASN A 420 -7.73 31.24 -30.48
CA ASN A 420 -8.40 32.55 -30.45
C ASN A 420 -9.21 32.79 -29.18
N VAL A 421 -9.23 31.80 -28.26
CA VAL A 421 -9.93 31.90 -26.97
C VAL A 421 -8.93 31.72 -25.83
N GLY A 422 -9.17 32.43 -24.72
CA GLY A 422 -8.41 32.27 -23.48
C GLY A 422 -9.34 32.38 -22.28
N PRO A 423 -9.96 31.28 -21.82
CA PRO A 423 -10.76 31.27 -20.62
C PRO A 423 -9.90 31.11 -19.36
N LYS A 424 -10.33 31.78 -18.30
CA LYS A 424 -9.81 31.69 -16.95
C LYS A 424 -10.88 31.11 -16.03
N LEU A 425 -10.56 29.99 -15.38
CA LEU A 425 -11.39 29.33 -14.39
C LEU A 425 -11.40 30.11 -13.07
N ASN A 426 -12.60 30.32 -12.53
CA ASN A 426 -12.87 30.85 -11.22
C ASN A 426 -13.60 29.76 -10.39
N PRO A 427 -12.85 28.95 -9.63
CA PRO A 427 -13.42 27.91 -8.78
C PRO A 427 -13.83 28.47 -7.41
N GLY A 428 -14.37 27.62 -6.53
CA GLY A 428 -14.63 28.00 -5.14
C GLY A 428 -15.79 28.97 -4.94
N ILE A 429 -16.75 29.01 -5.85
CA ILE A 429 -17.89 29.93 -5.80
C ILE A 429 -19.10 29.26 -5.14
N GLU A 430 -19.73 29.96 -4.19
CA GLU A 430 -20.97 29.51 -3.55
C GLU A 430 -22.16 29.66 -4.50
N VAL A 431 -23.07 28.67 -4.49
CA VAL A 431 -24.30 28.75 -5.28
C VAL A 431 -25.26 29.75 -4.62
N ARG A 432 -25.56 30.86 -5.30
CA ARG A 432 -26.49 31.87 -4.78
C ARG A 432 -27.93 31.32 -4.71
N PRO A 433 -28.70 31.57 -3.64
CA PRO A 433 -30.06 31.04 -3.45
C PRO A 433 -31.08 31.36 -4.57
N HIS A 434 -30.83 32.40 -5.37
CA HIS A 434 -31.74 32.85 -6.42
C HIS A 434 -31.53 32.16 -7.78
N GLN A 435 -30.41 31.46 -8.00
CA GLN A 435 -30.14 30.72 -9.25
C GLN A 435 -30.84 29.35 -9.29
N GLY A 436 -31.44 28.89 -8.19
CA GLY A 436 -32.15 27.61 -8.08
C GLY A 436 -33.68 27.71 -8.13
N ARG A 437 -34.26 28.91 -8.27
CA ARG A 437 -35.71 29.10 -8.43
C ARG A 437 -36.06 29.19 -9.90
N VAL A 438 -36.45 28.05 -10.47
CA VAL A 438 -37.27 28.02 -11.68
C VAL A 438 -38.52 28.86 -11.39
N GLN A 439 -38.72 29.97 -12.10
CA GLN A 439 -40.05 30.59 -12.15
C GLN A 439 -40.96 29.57 -12.82
N GLY A 440 -41.93 29.06 -12.04
CA GLY A 440 -42.88 28.03 -12.48
C GLY A 440 -43.96 28.55 -13.41
#